data_AF-A0A2X3EC27-F1
#
_entry.id   AF-A0A2X3EC27-F1
#
_cell.length_a   1.000
_cell.length_b   1.000
_cell.length_c   1.000
_cell.angle_alpha   90.00
_cell.angle_beta   90.00
_cell.angle_gamma   90.00
#
_symmetry.space_group_name_H-M   'P 1'
#
loop_
_entity.id
_entity.type
_entity.pdbx_description
1 polymer ?
#
loop_
_entity_poly.entity_id
_entity_poly.type
_entity_poly.pdbx_seq_one_letter_code
_entity_poly.pdbx_strand_id
1 'polypeptide(L)'
;MGATASVAECETLTKGKRLDDIAGTWCRYFQLDLAPQRLEDAILQRITRLIAAKGEPMRGVQEALRYFREAGYKIALATSSSRQVIAAVLNKLSLWHFFDAISSADDEPRGKPHPAVYLTTLRKLNLNASQCLVIEDSFTGFCAAQSAGLPR
;
A
#
# COMPACT_ATOMS: atom_id res chain seq x y z
N MET A 1 -28.48 -1.31 13.12
CA MET A 1 -27.51 -2.36 13.47
C MET A 1 -26.19 -2.02 12.82
N GLY A 2 -25.09 -2.01 13.57
CA GLY A 2 -23.75 -1.80 13.00
C GLY A 2 -23.13 -3.13 12.60
N ALA A 3 -22.38 -3.15 11.50
CA ALA A 3 -21.50 -4.25 11.15
C ALA A 3 -20.11 -4.01 11.76
N THR A 4 -19.49 -5.06 12.31
CA THR A 4 -18.16 -4.98 12.91
C THR A 4 -17.30 -6.12 12.36
N ALA A 5 -16.14 -5.78 11.79
CA ALA A 5 -15.11 -6.75 11.44
C ALA A 5 -14.08 -6.85 12.57
N SER A 6 -13.68 -8.07 12.90
CA SER A 6 -12.54 -8.37 13.76
C SER A 6 -11.21 -8.09 13.05
N VAL A 7 -10.14 -7.97 13.83
CA VAL A 7 -8.78 -7.81 13.28
C VAL A 7 -8.40 -8.99 12.39
N ALA A 8 -8.71 -10.21 12.79
CA ALA A 8 -8.41 -11.42 12.01
C ALA A 8 -9.13 -11.44 10.66
N GLU A 9 -10.38 -10.98 10.60
CA GLU A 9 -11.11 -10.81 9.34
C GLU A 9 -10.46 -9.75 8.46
N CYS A 10 -10.05 -8.60 9.03
CA CYS A 10 -9.34 -7.58 8.29
C CYS A 10 -8.02 -8.11 7.70
N GLU A 11 -7.25 -8.84 8.49
CA GLU A 11 -5.98 -9.46 8.06
C GLU A 11 -6.19 -10.48 6.94
N THR A 12 -7.20 -11.33 7.08
CA THR A 12 -7.46 -12.42 6.13
C THR A 12 -8.10 -11.93 4.83
N LEU A 13 -9.08 -11.02 4.93
CA LEU A 13 -9.93 -10.66 3.81
C LEU A 13 -9.44 -9.42 3.06
N THR A 14 -8.71 -8.52 3.73
CA THR A 14 -8.45 -7.17 3.18
C THR A 14 -7.02 -6.68 3.25
N LYS A 15 -6.12 -7.37 3.96
CA LYS A 15 -4.70 -6.95 4.04
C LYS A 15 -4.06 -6.91 2.66
N GLY A 16 -3.36 -5.81 2.37
CA GLY A 16 -2.63 -5.60 1.12
C GLY A 16 -3.49 -5.33 -0.11
N LYS A 17 -4.82 -5.21 0.03
CA LYS A 17 -5.74 -4.92 -1.08
C LYS A 17 -5.96 -3.42 -1.29
N ARG A 18 -6.43 -3.04 -2.47
CA ARG A 18 -6.85 -1.66 -2.78
C ARG A 18 -8.17 -1.32 -2.09
N LEU A 19 -8.44 -0.04 -1.89
CA LEU A 19 -9.61 0.40 -1.13
C LEU A 19 -10.94 0.03 -1.79
N ASP A 20 -11.01 0.01 -3.12
CA ASP A 20 -12.19 -0.46 -3.88
C ASP A 20 -12.45 -1.96 -3.62
N ASP A 21 -11.42 -2.79 -3.65
CA ASP A 21 -11.49 -4.22 -3.34
C ASP A 21 -11.89 -4.46 -1.87
N ILE A 22 -11.37 -3.64 -0.96
CA ILE A 22 -11.72 -3.66 0.47
C ILE A 22 -13.20 -3.32 0.65
N ALA A 23 -13.67 -2.22 0.07
CA ALA A 23 -15.05 -1.79 0.16
C ALA A 23 -16.00 -2.82 -0.46
N GLY A 24 -15.66 -3.36 -1.64
CA GLY A 24 -16.43 -4.42 -2.28
C GLY A 24 -16.48 -5.70 -1.43
N THR A 25 -15.36 -6.05 -0.79
CA THR A 25 -15.30 -7.19 0.15
C THR A 25 -16.26 -7.00 1.31
N TRP A 26 -16.24 -5.85 1.98
CA TRP A 26 -17.08 -5.62 3.15
C TRP A 26 -18.56 -5.45 2.82
N CYS A 27 -18.90 -4.79 1.71
CA CYS A 27 -20.29 -4.73 1.26
C CYS A 27 -20.87 -6.13 1.02
N ARG A 28 -20.10 -7.03 0.39
CA ARG A 28 -20.54 -8.42 0.17
C ARG A 28 -20.59 -9.22 1.47
N TYR A 29 -19.54 -9.12 2.29
CA TYR A 29 -19.39 -9.91 3.51
C TYR A 29 -20.49 -9.63 4.53
N PHE A 30 -20.82 -8.35 4.74
CA PHE A 30 -21.86 -7.93 5.68
C PHE A 30 -23.23 -7.67 5.02
N GLN A 31 -23.36 -7.94 3.72
CA GLN A 31 -24.58 -7.68 2.95
C GLN A 31 -25.09 -6.24 3.14
N LEU A 32 -24.17 -5.27 3.05
CA LEU A 32 -24.50 -3.86 3.29
C LEU A 32 -25.38 -3.32 2.16
N ASP A 33 -26.45 -2.63 2.53
CA ASP A 33 -27.26 -1.83 1.60
C ASP A 33 -26.56 -0.47 1.31
N LEU A 34 -25.37 -0.57 0.73
CA LEU A 34 -24.52 0.56 0.39
C LEU A 34 -23.66 0.22 -0.82
N ALA A 35 -23.62 1.11 -1.80
CA ALA A 35 -22.72 0.98 -2.94
C ALA A 35 -21.24 0.96 -2.46
N PRO A 36 -20.40 0.01 -2.93
CA PRO A 36 -18.99 -0.09 -2.51
C PRO A 36 -18.21 1.22 -2.63
N GLN A 37 -18.43 2.01 -3.69
CA GLN A 37 -17.78 3.30 -3.88
C GLN A 37 -18.08 4.29 -2.74
N ARG A 38 -19.30 4.28 -2.20
CA ARG A 38 -19.64 5.14 -1.05
C ARG A 38 -18.94 4.69 0.23
N LEU A 39 -18.73 3.38 0.40
CA LEU A 39 -17.95 2.85 1.51
C LEU A 39 -16.46 3.16 1.35
N GLU A 40 -15.93 3.02 0.13
CA GLU A 40 -14.56 3.38 -0.23
C GLU A 40 -14.26 4.85 0.13
N ASP A 41 -15.11 5.79 -0.32
CA ASP A 41 -14.97 7.21 -0.03
C ASP A 41 -14.99 7.49 1.48
N ALA A 42 -15.91 6.84 2.21
CA ALA A 42 -16.03 7.00 3.66
C ALA A 42 -14.79 6.46 4.40
N ILE A 43 -14.27 5.30 3.99
CA ILE A 43 -13.02 4.74 4.53
C ILE A 43 -11.87 5.71 4.22
N LEU A 44 -11.73 6.15 2.97
CA LEU A 44 -10.65 7.04 2.54
C LEU A 44 -10.62 8.34 3.34
N GLN A 45 -11.76 9.00 3.51
CA GLN A 45 -11.88 10.22 4.32
C GLN A 45 -11.50 9.96 5.79
N ARG A 46 -11.95 8.82 6.35
CA ARG A 46 -11.68 8.49 7.75
C ARG A 46 -10.20 8.19 7.99
N ILE A 47 -9.58 7.36 7.16
CA ILE A 47 -8.19 6.92 7.35
C ILE A 47 -7.21 8.09 7.15
N THR A 48 -7.42 8.94 6.13
CA THR A 48 -6.53 10.09 5.87
C THR A 48 -6.57 11.08 7.03
N ARG A 49 -7.76 11.34 7.59
CA ARG A 49 -7.92 12.17 8.80
C ARG A 49 -7.22 11.56 10.02
N LEU A 50 -7.35 10.25 10.21
CA LEU A 50 -6.71 9.56 11.33
C LEU A 50 -5.18 9.53 11.20
N ILE A 51 -4.65 9.32 10.00
CA ILE A 51 -3.22 9.38 9.71
C ILE A 51 -2.68 10.78 10.01
N ALA A 52 -3.34 11.84 9.52
CA ALA A 52 -2.89 13.20 9.78
C ALA A 52 -2.89 13.54 11.29
N ALA A 53 -3.91 13.10 12.02
CA ALA A 53 -4.02 13.38 13.45
C ALA A 53 -3.08 12.51 14.30
N LYS A 54 -3.00 11.21 14.03
CA LYS A 54 -2.47 10.18 14.94
C LYS A 54 -1.47 9.22 14.31
N GLY A 55 -1.14 9.38 13.03
CA GLY A 55 -0.21 8.48 12.34
C GLY A 55 1.18 8.55 12.96
N GLU A 56 1.73 7.37 13.26
CA GLU A 56 3.06 7.19 13.81
C GLU A 56 3.86 6.23 12.92
N PRO A 57 5.19 6.42 12.80
CA PRO A 57 6.03 5.52 12.05
C PRO A 57 6.16 4.18 12.79
N MET A 58 6.30 3.08 12.04
CA MET A 58 6.77 1.83 12.64
C MET A 58 8.18 2.02 13.20
N ARG A 59 8.45 1.39 14.35
CA ARG A 59 9.79 1.41 14.97
C ARG A 59 10.85 0.96 13.96
N GLY A 60 11.89 1.77 13.78
CA GLY A 60 13.01 1.47 12.90
C GLY A 60 12.85 1.92 11.44
N VAL A 61 11.68 2.43 11.01
CA VAL A 61 11.46 2.77 9.59
C VAL A 61 12.35 3.93 9.13
N GLN A 62 12.52 4.96 9.95
CA GLN A 62 13.34 6.12 9.58
C GLN A 62 14.83 5.76 9.58
N GLU A 63 15.25 4.93 10.52
CA GLU A 63 16.61 4.41 10.62
C GLU A 63 16.94 3.52 9.41
N ALA A 64 16.04 2.63 9.02
CA ALA A 64 16.21 1.78 7.85
C ALA A 64 16.28 2.61 6.56
N LEU A 65 15.37 3.57 6.36
CA LEU A 65 15.37 4.45 5.19
C LEU A 65 16.67 5.27 5.10
N ARG A 66 17.14 5.81 6.23
CA ARG A 66 18.41 6.54 6.30
C ARG A 66 19.60 5.65 5.97
N TYR A 67 19.67 4.47 6.58
CA TYR A 67 20.74 3.50 6.34
C TYR A 67 20.87 3.15 4.85
N PHE A 68 19.76 2.81 4.18
CA PHE A 68 19.81 2.46 2.76
C PHE A 68 20.20 3.64 1.86
N ARG A 69 19.75 4.86 2.18
CA ARG A 69 20.18 6.07 1.46
C ARG A 69 21.68 6.35 1.63
N GLU A 70 22.18 6.28 2.86
CA GLU A 70 23.61 6.49 3.18
C GLU A 70 24.50 5.42 2.52
N ALA A 71 23.99 4.20 2.38
CA ALA A 71 24.65 3.12 1.64
C ALA A 71 24.52 3.23 0.10
N GLY A 72 23.87 4.27 -0.42
CA GLY A 72 23.78 4.56 -1.85
C GLY A 72 22.68 3.79 -2.61
N TYR A 73 21.74 3.14 -1.90
CA TYR A 73 20.61 2.48 -2.53
C TYR A 73 19.53 3.48 -2.96
N LYS A 74 18.92 3.22 -4.12
CA LYS A 74 17.63 3.84 -4.47
C LYS A 74 16.52 3.21 -3.64
N ILE A 75 15.55 4.01 -3.22
CA ILE A 75 14.39 3.54 -2.46
C ILE A 75 13.11 3.90 -3.21
N ALA A 76 12.19 2.94 -3.31
CA ALA A 76 10.89 3.18 -3.90
C ALA A 76 9.74 2.64 -3.04
N LEU A 77 8.58 3.27 -3.17
CA LEU A 77 7.33 2.84 -2.57
C LEU A 77 6.40 2.26 -3.64
N ALA A 78 6.04 0.98 -3.51
CA ALA A 78 5.06 0.31 -4.36
C ALA A 78 3.92 -0.24 -3.48
N THR A 79 2.73 0.37 -3.55
CA THR A 79 1.66 0.13 -2.57
C THR A 79 0.27 -0.02 -3.20
N SER A 80 -0.63 -0.72 -2.50
CA SER A 80 -2.06 -0.76 -2.82
C SER A 80 -2.81 0.48 -2.32
N SER A 81 -2.16 1.33 -1.53
CA SER A 81 -2.77 2.56 -0.99
C SER A 81 -2.99 3.61 -2.08
N SER A 82 -4.09 4.35 -1.96
CA SER A 82 -4.39 5.49 -2.83
C SER A 82 -3.40 6.64 -2.68
N ARG A 83 -3.33 7.51 -3.68
CA ARG A 83 -2.47 8.71 -3.66
C ARG A 83 -2.73 9.59 -2.43
N GLN A 84 -3.98 9.72 -2.01
CA GLN A 84 -4.37 10.51 -0.85
C GLN A 84 -3.86 9.87 0.45
N VAL A 85 -3.89 8.54 0.57
CA VAL A 85 -3.33 7.83 1.74
C VAL A 85 -1.81 7.96 1.75
N ILE A 86 -1.16 7.74 0.61
CA ILE A 86 0.29 7.92 0.47
C ILE A 86 0.68 9.33 0.91
N ALA A 87 0.00 10.35 0.38
CA ALA A 87 0.31 11.74 0.72
C ALA A 87 0.08 12.04 2.21
N ALA A 88 -1.01 11.55 2.80
CA ALA A 88 -1.28 11.71 4.23
C ALA A 88 -0.14 11.13 5.09
N VAL A 89 0.33 9.92 4.77
CA VAL A 89 1.42 9.25 5.51
C VAL A 89 2.74 9.99 5.31
N LEU A 90 3.14 10.24 4.07
CA LEU A 90 4.45 10.83 3.76
C LEU A 90 4.55 12.28 4.23
N ASN A 91 3.46 13.05 4.21
CA ASN A 91 3.41 14.40 4.80
C ASN A 91 3.51 14.34 6.33
N LYS A 92 2.68 13.49 6.98
CA LYS A 92 2.65 13.37 8.44
C LYS A 92 4.01 13.00 9.02
N LEU A 93 4.73 12.11 8.33
CA LEU A 93 5.99 11.55 8.79
C LEU A 93 7.22 12.22 8.16
N SER A 94 7.03 13.23 7.31
CA SER A 94 8.08 13.93 6.58
C SER A 94 8.99 13.01 5.76
N LEU A 95 8.44 11.99 5.10
CA LEU A 95 9.22 10.91 4.46
C LEU A 95 9.44 11.04 2.95
N TRP A 96 8.87 12.05 2.29
CA TRP A 96 8.95 12.21 0.84
C TRP A 96 10.38 12.14 0.28
N HIS A 97 11.32 12.75 0.98
CA HIS A 97 12.72 12.90 0.54
C HIS A 97 13.51 11.59 0.51
N PHE A 98 12.97 10.50 1.07
CA PHE A 98 13.62 9.18 1.02
C PHE A 98 13.36 8.43 -0.29
N PHE A 99 12.27 8.72 -1.01
CA PHE A 99 11.81 7.89 -2.12
C PHE A 99 12.18 8.49 -3.48
N ASP A 100 12.91 7.72 -4.29
CA ASP A 100 13.25 8.05 -5.68
C ASP A 100 12.08 7.74 -6.65
N ALA A 101 11.21 6.80 -6.28
CA ALA A 101 9.99 6.49 -7.02
C ALA A 101 8.84 6.10 -6.08
N ILE A 102 7.62 6.52 -6.43
CA ILE A 102 6.39 6.18 -5.72
C ILE A 102 5.36 5.73 -6.74
N SER A 103 4.73 4.58 -6.51
CA SER A 103 3.66 4.02 -7.34
C SER A 103 2.51 3.52 -6.48
N SER A 104 1.30 3.94 -6.84
CA SER A 104 0.06 3.43 -6.27
C SER A 104 -0.55 2.41 -7.24
N ALA A 105 -1.07 1.32 -6.71
CA ALA A 105 -1.83 0.36 -7.50
C ALA A 105 -3.18 0.93 -7.98
N ASP A 106 -3.65 2.06 -7.45
CA ASP A 106 -4.82 2.77 -8.00
C ASP A 106 -4.56 3.37 -9.39
N ASP A 107 -3.29 3.61 -9.73
CA ASP A 107 -2.92 4.05 -11.07
C ASP A 107 -2.83 2.88 -12.07
N GLU A 108 -3.07 1.65 -11.61
CA GLU A 108 -2.91 0.43 -12.40
C GLU A 108 -4.27 -0.22 -12.68
N PRO A 109 -4.46 -0.89 -13.84
CA PRO A 109 -5.70 -1.60 -14.12
C PRO A 109 -6.03 -2.74 -13.15
N ARG A 110 -5.02 -3.25 -12.42
CA ARG A 110 -5.14 -4.37 -11.49
C ARG A 110 -4.23 -4.17 -10.28
N GLY A 111 -4.80 -4.33 -9.08
CA GLY A 111 -4.06 -4.33 -7.82
C GLY A 111 -3.33 -5.65 -7.53
N LYS A 112 -2.54 -5.67 -6.44
CA LYS A 112 -1.90 -6.89 -5.91
C LYS A 112 -2.98 -7.99 -5.70
N PRO A 113 -2.76 -9.26 -6.10
CA PRO A 113 -1.48 -9.91 -6.39
C PRO A 113 -0.97 -9.75 -7.83
N HIS A 114 -1.60 -8.92 -8.66
CA HIS A 114 -1.06 -8.61 -9.98
C HIS A 114 0.28 -7.82 -9.85
N PRO A 115 1.30 -8.07 -10.69
CA PRO A 115 2.62 -7.44 -10.56
C PRO A 115 2.69 -5.98 -11.02
N ALA A 116 1.60 -5.40 -11.52
CA ALA A 116 1.60 -4.12 -12.25
C ALA A 116 2.30 -2.98 -11.49
N VAL A 117 1.98 -2.79 -10.21
CA VAL A 117 2.58 -1.71 -9.40
C VAL A 117 4.09 -1.86 -9.24
N TYR A 118 4.61 -3.09 -9.13
CA TYR A 118 6.06 -3.33 -9.08
C TYR A 118 6.71 -3.10 -10.44
N LEU A 119 6.08 -3.57 -11.53
CA LEU A 119 6.59 -3.34 -12.89
C LEU A 119 6.65 -1.84 -13.23
N THR A 120 5.64 -1.06 -12.83
CA THR A 120 5.67 0.40 -12.96
C THR A 120 6.76 1.03 -12.11
N THR A 121 6.99 0.52 -10.91
CA THR A 121 8.04 1.03 -10.02
C THR A 121 9.43 0.74 -10.58
N LEU A 122 9.69 -0.46 -11.10
CA LEU A 122 10.93 -0.83 -11.78
C LEU A 122 11.20 0.08 -12.99
N ARG A 123 10.17 0.35 -13.80
CA ARG A 123 10.24 1.30 -14.92
C ARG A 123 10.62 2.72 -14.46
N LYS A 124 10.00 3.23 -13.39
CA LYS A 124 10.33 4.56 -12.82
C LYS A 124 11.76 4.63 -12.29
N LEU A 125 12.26 3.54 -11.69
CA LEU A 125 13.63 3.46 -11.19
C LEU A 125 14.69 3.29 -12.28
N ASN A 126 14.25 2.87 -13.47
CA ASN A 126 15.10 2.40 -14.56
C ASN A 126 16.05 1.27 -14.11
N LEU A 127 15.49 0.24 -13.45
CA LEU A 127 16.22 -0.92 -12.94
C LEU A 127 15.52 -2.22 -13.33
N ASN A 128 16.30 -3.28 -13.45
CA ASN A 128 15.79 -4.63 -13.62
C ASN A 128 15.40 -5.24 -12.27
N ALA A 129 14.46 -6.20 -12.29
CA ALA A 129 13.99 -6.85 -11.07
C ALA A 129 15.13 -7.53 -10.28
N SER A 130 16.13 -8.10 -10.97
CA SER A 130 17.31 -8.72 -10.35
C SER A 130 18.21 -7.75 -9.57
N GLN A 131 18.00 -6.44 -9.72
CA GLN A 131 18.76 -5.39 -9.04
C GLN A 131 17.98 -4.79 -7.86
N CYS A 132 16.81 -5.34 -7.54
CA CYS A 132 15.90 -4.80 -6.52
C CYS A 132 15.52 -5.88 -5.53
N LEU A 133 15.30 -5.48 -4.28
CA LEU A 133 14.72 -6.32 -3.24
C LEU A 133 13.41 -5.67 -2.77
N VAL A 134 12.43 -6.49 -2.39
CA VAL A 134 11.16 -6.01 -1.83
C VAL A 134 11.03 -6.41 -0.37
N ILE A 135 10.65 -5.43 0.46
CA ILE A 135 10.21 -5.63 1.84
C ILE A 135 8.69 -5.57 1.84
N GLU A 136 8.02 -6.65 2.26
CA GLU A 136 6.56 -6.78 2.15
C GLU A 136 6.00 -7.61 3.31
N ASP A 137 4.80 -7.26 3.77
CA ASP A 137 4.14 -7.87 4.93
C ASP A 137 2.80 -8.56 4.59
N SER A 138 2.43 -8.57 3.32
CA SER A 138 1.18 -9.15 2.82
C SER A 138 1.44 -10.31 1.86
N PHE A 139 0.61 -11.35 1.94
CA PHE A 139 0.69 -12.49 1.02
C PHE A 139 0.43 -12.06 -0.44
N THR A 140 -0.56 -11.20 -0.66
CA THR A 140 -0.86 -10.66 -2.01
C THR A 140 0.30 -9.83 -2.55
N GLY A 141 0.97 -9.04 -1.71
CA GLY A 141 2.18 -8.32 -2.09
C GLY A 141 3.34 -9.23 -2.43
N PHE A 142 3.57 -10.28 -1.64
CA PHE A 142 4.60 -11.28 -1.93
C PHE A 142 4.35 -11.95 -3.29
N CYS A 143 3.10 -12.37 -3.57
CA CYS A 143 2.74 -12.96 -4.86
C CYS A 143 2.95 -11.98 -6.03
N ALA A 144 2.61 -10.71 -5.84
CA ALA A 144 2.83 -9.67 -6.85
C ALA A 144 4.32 -9.40 -7.10
N ALA A 145 5.15 -9.37 -6.05
CA ALA A 145 6.59 -9.18 -6.17
C ALA A 145 7.23 -10.36 -6.93
N GLN A 146 6.88 -11.59 -6.56
CA GLN A 146 7.36 -12.79 -7.25
C GLN A 146 6.94 -12.81 -8.73
N SER A 147 5.70 -12.43 -9.03
CA SER A 147 5.19 -12.35 -10.41
C SER A 147 5.86 -11.25 -11.23
N ALA A 148 6.46 -10.25 -10.58
CA ALA A 148 7.27 -9.21 -11.22
C ALA A 148 8.74 -9.63 -11.44
N GLY A 149 9.12 -10.85 -11.04
CA GLY A 149 10.49 -11.36 -11.14
C GLY A 149 11.45 -10.80 -10.08
N LEU A 150 10.92 -10.21 -9.00
CA LEU A 150 11.75 -9.72 -7.91
C LEU A 150 12.30 -10.90 -7.09
N PRO A 151 13.59 -10.89 -6.73
CA PRO A 151 14.21 -11.92 -5.91
C PRO A 151 13.60 -11.99 -4.50
N ARG A 152 13.71 -13.17 -3.89
CA ARG A 152 13.27 -13.44 -2.52
C ARG A 152 14.31 -12.98 -1.50
#